data_AF-A0A929SNC9-F1
#
_entry.id   AF-A0A929SNC9-F1
#
_cell.length_a   1.000
_cell.length_b   1.000
_cell.length_c   1.000
_cell.angle_alpha   90.00
_cell.angle_beta   90.00
_cell.angle_gamma   90.00
#
_symmetry.space_group_name_H-M   'P 1'
#
loop_
_entity.id
_entity.type
_entity.pdbx_description
1 polymer ?
#
loop_
_entity_poly.entity_id
_entity_poly.type
_entity_poly.pdbx_seq_one_letter_code
_entity_poly.pdbx_strand_id
1 'polypeptide(L)'
;MDEIEKNLRSLSDEEKIKRLEYETNYFYIRVLVESLQSDELKMSMLEKIHEEDRGKIVSTITSDDIKLNYITNVDQSVSCKYEIVLSMKSDELKSASLDMFGEYDRQAIILTMKSDDMKIESMKGYLRFYNYLEVIESLTSIEKKIENLPLLQFPEKMEKVLKNIRLNTDEERMKIAKLIKSDSLAIIFIKEIKDEEKRIAALEEIDDEQSKKDVIITLSERKRIRCLSKIKSQFLQDRILLTIRDEDVKTEYVHETDIESLKYKVILTFNSDEKKLKLLEDVHFKDEDNTATIIASLSNDNLKLKKLEEIKEEQNITLIKMSLSNREYQKENFLIQQPTYSEIGLDEEITIGMEIESEGYLSKYIEKIKKILKRDESKEARGWDIKPDASLEEGVEITSPILTDNQEDIEDIYMVCTMLQKIGNETNERCGGHIHIGSNYLKSKEAFINLFEIWGNSEEIICKI
;
A
#
# COMPACT_ATOMS: atom_id res chain seq x y z
N MET A 1 11.16 -52.72 -21.15
CA MET A 1 10.99 -53.85 -20.23
C MET A 1 11.26 -55.10 -21.05
N ASP A 2 12.34 -55.81 -20.77
CA ASP A 2 12.76 -57.00 -21.54
C ASP A 2 11.82 -58.18 -21.24
N GLU A 3 11.60 -59.09 -22.19
CA GLU A 3 10.65 -60.20 -22.07
C GLU A 3 10.94 -61.09 -20.85
N ILE A 4 12.23 -61.21 -20.51
CA ILE A 4 12.74 -61.91 -19.34
C ILE A 4 12.26 -61.26 -18.03
N GLU A 5 12.29 -59.91 -17.93
CA GLU A 5 11.85 -59.20 -16.72
C GLU A 5 10.37 -59.44 -16.43
N LYS A 6 9.55 -59.38 -17.49
CA LYS A 6 8.10 -59.62 -17.39
C LYS A 6 7.81 -61.04 -16.90
N ASN A 7 8.55 -62.02 -17.41
CA ASN A 7 8.43 -63.42 -16.98
C ASN A 7 8.82 -63.59 -15.50
N LEU A 8 9.94 -62.99 -15.05
CA LEU A 8 10.38 -63.06 -13.65
C LEU A 8 9.37 -62.45 -12.67
N ARG A 9 8.76 -61.31 -13.01
CA ARG A 9 7.74 -60.67 -12.15
C ARG A 9 6.46 -61.51 -12.03
N SER A 10 6.15 -62.33 -13.03
CA SER A 10 4.93 -63.17 -13.06
C SER A 10 5.02 -64.45 -12.23
N LEU A 11 6.20 -64.84 -11.77
CA LEU A 11 6.42 -66.03 -10.95
C LEU A 11 5.72 -65.92 -9.59
N SER A 12 5.35 -67.07 -9.00
CA SER A 12 4.94 -67.15 -7.59
C SER A 12 6.12 -66.87 -6.65
N ASP A 13 5.86 -66.49 -5.40
CA ASP A 13 6.92 -66.22 -4.42
C ASP A 13 7.82 -67.45 -4.18
N GLU A 14 7.26 -68.65 -4.17
CA GLU A 14 8.04 -69.90 -4.06
C GLU A 14 8.99 -70.10 -5.26
N GLU A 15 8.52 -69.83 -6.48
CA GLU A 15 9.32 -69.92 -7.69
C GLU A 15 10.41 -68.83 -7.73
N LYS A 16 10.09 -67.62 -7.27
CA LYS A 16 11.06 -66.53 -7.13
C LYS A 16 12.17 -66.90 -6.14
N ILE A 17 11.83 -67.46 -4.99
CA ILE A 17 12.81 -67.90 -3.98
C ILE A 17 13.71 -69.00 -4.53
N LYS A 18 13.14 -70.02 -5.18
CA LYS A 18 13.93 -71.08 -5.83
C LYS A 18 14.85 -70.51 -6.91
N ARG A 19 14.39 -69.54 -7.70
CA ARG A 19 15.22 -68.89 -8.72
C ARG A 19 16.36 -68.09 -8.09
N LEU A 20 16.12 -67.41 -6.97
CA LEU A 20 17.11 -66.64 -6.21
C LEU A 20 18.25 -67.48 -5.60
N GLU A 21 18.14 -68.81 -5.54
CA GLU A 21 19.22 -69.70 -5.09
C GLU A 21 20.38 -69.79 -6.11
N TYR A 22 20.07 -69.65 -7.40
CA TYR A 22 21.02 -69.87 -8.49
C TYR A 22 21.19 -68.66 -9.42
N GLU A 23 20.40 -67.60 -9.22
CA GLU A 23 20.52 -66.37 -10.01
C GLU A 23 21.77 -65.58 -9.62
N THR A 24 22.54 -65.16 -10.62
CA THR A 24 23.80 -64.42 -10.45
C THR A 24 23.75 -63.03 -11.08
N ASN A 25 22.76 -62.79 -11.95
CA ASN A 25 22.57 -61.48 -12.53
C ASN A 25 21.93 -60.55 -11.50
N TYR A 26 22.73 -59.59 -11.04
CA TYR A 26 22.33 -58.60 -10.04
C TYR A 26 21.00 -57.89 -10.35
N PHE A 27 20.78 -57.52 -11.61
CA PHE A 27 19.54 -56.86 -12.03
C PHE A 27 18.32 -57.79 -11.86
N TYR A 28 18.45 -59.07 -12.21
CA TYR A 28 17.37 -60.04 -12.05
C TYR A 28 17.14 -60.43 -10.59
N ILE A 29 18.19 -60.50 -9.77
CA ILE A 29 18.05 -60.67 -8.31
C ILE A 29 17.18 -59.54 -7.74
N ARG A 30 17.45 -58.29 -8.11
CA ARG A 30 16.66 -57.14 -7.67
C ARG A 30 15.20 -57.25 -8.10
N VAL A 31 14.94 -57.54 -9.39
CA VAL A 31 13.57 -57.71 -9.92
C VAL A 31 12.80 -58.79 -9.17
N LEU A 32 13.45 -59.93 -8.90
CA LEU A 32 12.85 -61.05 -8.18
C LEU A 32 12.48 -60.65 -6.75
N VAL A 33 13.40 -60.03 -6.00
CA VAL A 33 13.14 -59.60 -4.61
C VAL A 33 12.08 -58.49 -4.56
N GLU A 34 12.17 -57.47 -5.41
CA GLU A 34 11.21 -56.37 -5.49
C GLU A 34 9.78 -56.86 -5.73
N SER A 35 9.63 -57.92 -6.53
CA SER A 35 8.34 -58.47 -6.94
C SER A 35 7.75 -59.52 -5.99
N LEU A 36 8.43 -59.86 -4.88
CA LEU A 36 7.85 -60.70 -3.84
C LEU A 36 6.59 -60.04 -3.27
N GLN A 37 5.56 -60.82 -2.94
CA GLN A 37 4.31 -60.28 -2.39
C GLN A 37 4.41 -60.00 -0.90
N SER A 38 5.14 -60.83 -0.15
CA SER A 38 5.31 -60.66 1.30
C SER A 38 6.44 -59.70 1.65
N ASP A 39 6.13 -58.71 2.48
CA ASP A 39 7.12 -57.80 3.06
C ASP A 39 8.17 -58.55 3.90
N GLU A 40 7.77 -59.58 4.65
CA GLU A 40 8.69 -60.43 5.42
C GLU A 40 9.67 -61.17 4.52
N LEU A 41 9.20 -61.69 3.38
CA LEU A 41 10.05 -62.36 2.41
C LEU A 41 11.02 -61.37 1.77
N LYS A 42 10.57 -60.16 1.39
CA LYS A 42 11.45 -59.09 0.89
C LYS A 42 12.58 -58.79 1.89
N MET A 43 12.22 -58.61 3.15
CA MET A 43 13.18 -58.32 4.23
C MET A 43 14.20 -59.45 4.40
N SER A 44 13.74 -60.71 4.39
CA SER A 44 14.63 -61.88 4.53
C SER A 44 15.65 -62.01 3.40
N MET A 45 15.38 -61.40 2.24
CA MET A 45 16.23 -61.49 1.05
C MET A 45 17.12 -60.24 0.83
N LEU A 46 17.06 -59.24 1.72
CA LEU A 46 17.82 -57.99 1.56
C LEU A 46 19.34 -58.19 1.56
N GLU A 47 19.86 -59.22 2.23
CA GLU A 47 21.30 -59.52 2.20
C GLU A 47 21.80 -59.92 0.81
N LYS A 48 20.93 -60.46 -0.04
CA LYS A 48 21.24 -60.77 -1.45
C LYS A 48 21.26 -59.53 -2.35
N ILE A 49 20.81 -58.39 -1.84
CA ILE A 49 20.78 -57.11 -2.55
C ILE A 49 22.00 -56.28 -2.12
N HIS A 50 22.69 -55.73 -3.12
CA HIS A 50 23.80 -54.80 -2.91
C HIS A 50 23.32 -53.61 -2.10
N GLU A 51 24.16 -53.16 -1.18
CA GLU A 51 23.82 -52.16 -0.16
C GLU A 51 23.14 -50.91 -0.74
N GLU A 52 23.67 -50.39 -1.84
CA GLU A 52 23.17 -49.19 -2.53
C GLU A 52 21.73 -49.31 -3.06
N ASP A 53 21.22 -50.52 -3.33
CA ASP A 53 19.84 -50.74 -3.83
C ASP A 53 18.88 -51.25 -2.75
N ARG A 54 19.36 -51.52 -1.53
CA ARG A 54 18.48 -51.98 -0.44
C ARG A 54 17.39 -50.96 -0.13
N GLY A 55 17.72 -49.67 -0.15
CA GLY A 55 16.76 -48.59 0.03
C GLY A 55 15.59 -48.65 -0.97
N LYS A 56 15.88 -48.99 -2.23
CA LYS A 56 14.87 -49.15 -3.29
C LYS A 56 13.95 -50.35 -3.05
N ILE A 57 14.50 -51.45 -2.52
CA ILE A 57 13.66 -52.61 -2.16
C ILE A 57 12.76 -52.26 -0.97
N VAL A 58 13.34 -51.66 0.08
CA VAL A 58 12.61 -51.27 1.28
C VAL A 58 11.55 -50.22 0.98
N SER A 59 11.78 -49.32 0.02
CA SER A 59 10.76 -48.34 -0.39
C SER A 59 9.52 -49.01 -1.01
N THR A 60 9.63 -50.23 -1.55
CA THR A 60 8.49 -51.04 -2.06
C THR A 60 7.75 -51.86 -1.00
N ILE A 61 8.20 -51.85 0.25
CA ILE A 61 7.53 -52.54 1.35
C ILE A 61 6.18 -51.87 1.63
N THR A 62 5.16 -52.65 1.99
CA THR A 62 3.83 -52.12 2.25
C THR A 62 3.68 -51.59 3.67
N SER A 63 4.26 -52.29 4.65
CA SER A 63 4.28 -51.88 6.07
C SER A 63 5.26 -50.72 6.32
N ASP A 64 4.74 -49.60 6.80
CA ASP A 64 5.56 -48.46 7.18
C ASP A 64 6.31 -48.70 8.49
N ASP A 65 5.80 -49.55 9.40
CA ASP A 65 6.51 -49.95 10.61
C ASP A 65 7.81 -50.70 10.28
N ILE A 66 7.76 -51.60 9.30
CA ILE A 66 8.95 -52.32 8.82
C ILE A 66 9.96 -51.33 8.23
N LYS A 67 9.50 -50.36 7.43
CA LYS A 67 10.36 -49.31 6.88
C LYS A 67 11.02 -48.47 7.98
N LEU A 68 10.26 -48.04 8.98
CA LEU A 68 10.77 -47.24 10.09
C LEU A 68 11.79 -48.02 10.92
N ASN A 69 11.47 -49.28 11.24
CA ASN A 69 12.37 -50.17 11.96
C ASN A 69 13.70 -50.36 11.21
N TYR A 70 13.65 -50.47 9.88
CA TYR A 70 14.85 -50.59 9.05
C TYR A 70 15.72 -49.33 9.10
N ILE A 71 15.17 -48.14 8.86
CA ILE A 71 15.98 -46.90 8.84
C ILE A 71 16.53 -46.49 10.21
N THR A 72 15.90 -46.99 11.29
CA THR A 72 16.32 -46.72 12.67
C THR A 72 17.46 -47.65 13.11
N ASN A 73 17.38 -48.94 12.74
CA ASN A 73 18.29 -49.96 13.27
C ASN A 73 19.40 -50.39 12.29
N VAL A 74 19.28 -50.04 11.01
CA VAL A 74 20.27 -50.39 9.99
C VAL A 74 21.03 -49.14 9.57
N ASP A 75 22.36 -49.20 9.62
CA ASP A 75 23.22 -48.14 9.12
C ASP A 75 23.09 -48.06 7.59
N GLN A 76 22.73 -46.88 7.09
CA GLN A 76 22.40 -46.62 5.70
C GLN A 76 22.66 -45.15 5.40
N SER A 77 22.96 -44.84 4.13
CA SER A 77 23.12 -43.45 3.71
C SER A 77 21.85 -42.61 3.95
N VAL A 78 22.02 -41.32 4.20
CA VAL A 78 20.89 -40.37 4.38
C VAL A 78 19.96 -40.39 3.17
N SER A 79 20.51 -40.52 1.95
CA SER A 79 19.73 -40.62 0.71
C SER A 79 18.82 -41.85 0.70
N CYS A 80 19.30 -43.00 1.16
CA CYS A 80 18.48 -44.22 1.24
C CYS A 80 17.37 -44.07 2.27
N LYS A 81 17.68 -43.51 3.45
CA LYS A 81 16.67 -43.25 4.49
C LYS A 81 15.59 -42.30 3.99
N TYR A 82 15.99 -41.25 3.27
CA TYR A 82 15.09 -40.25 2.68
C TYR A 82 14.11 -40.90 1.68
N GLU A 83 14.61 -41.72 0.75
CA GLU A 83 13.77 -42.41 -0.24
C GLU A 83 12.72 -43.33 0.42
N ILE A 84 13.13 -44.06 1.48
CA ILE A 84 12.23 -44.93 2.23
C ILE A 84 11.13 -44.12 2.95
N VAL A 85 11.48 -43.01 3.59
CA VAL A 85 10.51 -42.17 4.32
C VAL A 85 9.52 -41.51 3.37
N LEU A 86 9.97 -41.06 2.19
CA LEU A 86 9.06 -40.54 1.17
C LEU A 86 8.03 -41.58 0.70
N SER A 87 8.39 -42.87 0.69
CA SER A 87 7.49 -43.96 0.29
C SER A 87 6.51 -44.39 1.39
N MET A 88 6.66 -43.88 2.62
CA MET A 88 5.71 -44.15 3.70
C MET A 88 4.33 -43.53 3.40
N LYS A 89 3.27 -44.18 3.88
CA LYS A 89 1.88 -43.71 3.79
C LYS A 89 1.39 -43.08 5.10
N SER A 90 1.88 -43.51 6.25
CA SER A 90 1.56 -42.94 7.56
C SER A 90 2.29 -41.60 7.76
N ASP A 91 1.52 -40.57 8.07
CA ASP A 91 2.08 -39.25 8.37
C ASP A 91 2.73 -39.24 9.76
N GLU A 92 2.23 -40.05 10.69
CA GLU A 92 2.78 -40.21 12.03
C GLU A 92 4.20 -40.77 11.98
N LEU A 93 4.41 -41.82 11.18
CA LEU A 93 5.74 -42.44 11.02
C LEU A 93 6.70 -41.55 10.22
N LYS A 94 6.18 -40.79 9.24
CA LYS A 94 6.97 -39.74 8.58
C LYS A 94 7.44 -38.69 9.57
N SER A 95 6.55 -38.22 10.45
CA SER A 95 6.86 -37.21 11.47
C SER A 95 7.91 -37.72 12.48
N ALA A 96 7.76 -38.96 12.95
CA ALA A 96 8.73 -39.61 13.84
C ALA A 96 10.14 -39.76 13.23
N SER A 97 10.25 -39.70 11.91
CA SER A 97 11.53 -39.84 11.20
C SER A 97 12.27 -38.50 10.99
N LEU A 98 11.64 -37.35 11.24
CA LEU A 98 12.15 -36.03 10.84
C LEU A 98 13.48 -35.65 11.51
N ASP A 99 13.73 -36.10 12.73
CA ASP A 99 14.98 -35.84 13.45
C ASP A 99 16.22 -36.41 12.74
N MET A 100 16.04 -37.42 11.88
CA MET A 100 17.12 -38.05 11.11
C MET A 100 17.65 -37.19 9.96
N PHE A 101 16.97 -36.10 9.62
CA PHE A 101 17.19 -35.35 8.38
C PHE A 101 17.60 -33.90 8.62
N GLY A 102 18.24 -33.29 7.61
CA GLY A 102 18.48 -31.85 7.56
C GLY A 102 17.21 -31.06 7.22
N GLU A 103 17.28 -29.73 7.35
CA GLU A 103 16.10 -28.87 7.20
C GLU A 103 15.41 -28.97 5.82
N TYR A 104 16.20 -29.07 4.74
CA TYR A 104 15.67 -29.20 3.38
C TYR A 104 14.89 -30.51 3.18
N ASP A 105 15.47 -31.62 3.62
CA ASP A 105 14.85 -32.96 3.51
C ASP A 105 13.58 -33.06 4.39
N ARG A 106 13.62 -32.46 5.59
CA ARG A 106 12.44 -32.36 6.48
C ARG A 106 11.28 -31.66 5.78
N GLN A 107 11.54 -30.52 5.14
CA GLN A 107 10.51 -29.78 4.42
C GLN A 107 9.90 -30.63 3.31
N ALA A 108 10.73 -31.29 2.50
CA ALA A 108 10.26 -32.16 1.43
C ALA A 108 9.41 -33.34 1.95
N ILE A 109 9.82 -33.98 3.05
CA ILE A 109 9.04 -35.05 3.71
C ILE A 109 7.69 -34.52 4.19
N ILE A 110 7.68 -33.38 4.89
CA ILE A 110 6.46 -32.73 5.40
C ILE A 110 5.48 -32.42 4.26
N LEU A 111 5.97 -31.94 3.12
CA LEU A 111 5.12 -31.64 1.96
C LEU A 111 4.38 -32.87 1.43
N THR A 112 4.95 -34.08 1.60
CA THR A 112 4.30 -35.34 1.18
C THR A 112 3.27 -35.89 2.17
N MET A 113 3.13 -35.30 3.36
CA MET A 113 2.11 -35.72 4.32
C MET A 113 0.71 -35.39 3.79
N LYS A 114 -0.32 -36.10 4.24
CA LYS A 114 -1.72 -35.87 3.84
C LYS A 114 -2.49 -35.04 4.87
N SER A 115 -2.23 -35.25 6.15
CA SER A 115 -2.86 -34.55 7.27
C SER A 115 -2.30 -33.14 7.41
N ASP A 116 -3.16 -32.14 7.26
CA ASP A 116 -2.80 -30.76 7.52
C ASP A 116 -2.31 -30.54 8.96
N ASP A 117 -2.88 -31.26 9.95
CA ASP A 117 -2.45 -31.14 11.34
C ASP A 117 -1.02 -31.63 11.51
N MET A 118 -0.68 -32.78 10.93
CA MET A 118 0.68 -33.31 10.97
C MET A 118 1.66 -32.43 10.22
N LYS A 119 1.26 -31.84 9.09
CA LYS A 119 2.07 -30.83 8.39
C LYS A 119 2.38 -29.65 9.30
N ILE A 120 1.36 -29.09 9.97
CA ILE A 120 1.50 -27.91 10.82
C ILE A 120 2.36 -28.20 12.06
N GLU A 121 2.10 -29.31 12.75
CA GLU A 121 2.87 -29.72 13.93
C GLU A 121 4.33 -29.98 13.56
N SER A 122 4.57 -30.74 12.50
CA SER A 122 5.93 -31.05 12.02
C SER A 122 6.67 -29.78 11.56
N MET A 123 5.98 -28.89 10.84
CA MET A 123 6.53 -27.60 10.44
C MET A 123 6.98 -26.78 11.66
N LYS A 124 6.11 -26.64 12.67
CA LYS A 124 6.41 -25.89 13.89
C LYS A 124 7.54 -26.51 14.72
N GLY A 125 7.63 -27.84 14.76
CA GLY A 125 8.63 -28.56 15.54
C GLY A 125 10.02 -28.60 14.89
N TYR A 126 10.10 -28.70 13.57
CA TYR A 126 11.34 -29.11 12.88
C TYR A 126 11.90 -28.13 11.86
N LEU A 127 11.11 -27.14 11.42
CA LEU A 127 11.53 -26.15 10.42
C LEU A 127 11.71 -24.76 11.03
N ARG A 128 12.51 -23.92 10.40
CA ARG A 128 12.54 -22.49 10.71
C ARG A 128 11.52 -21.72 9.87
N PHE A 129 11.08 -20.58 10.37
CA PHE A 129 9.98 -19.79 9.79
C PHE A 129 10.17 -19.42 8.31
N TYR A 130 11.42 -19.31 7.82
CA TYR A 130 11.68 -19.02 6.41
C TYR A 130 11.22 -20.14 5.46
N ASN A 131 11.09 -21.39 5.95
CA ASN A 131 10.66 -22.57 5.20
C ASN A 131 9.15 -22.91 5.35
N TYR A 132 8.39 -22.11 6.10
CA TYR A 132 6.97 -22.39 6.34
C TYR A 132 6.08 -22.14 5.11
N LEU A 133 6.52 -21.31 4.18
CA LEU A 133 5.70 -20.86 3.04
C LEU A 133 5.15 -22.02 2.21
N GLU A 134 6.01 -22.91 1.72
CA GLU A 134 5.58 -24.02 0.87
C GLU A 134 4.66 -24.99 1.62
N VAL A 135 4.94 -25.23 2.91
CA VAL A 135 4.11 -26.12 3.74
C VAL A 135 2.71 -25.52 3.89
N ILE A 136 2.60 -24.24 4.24
CA ILE A 136 1.33 -23.54 4.37
C ILE A 136 0.58 -23.49 3.02
N GLU A 137 1.28 -23.21 1.90
CA GLU A 137 0.68 -23.25 0.56
C GLU A 137 0.12 -24.64 0.23
N SER A 138 0.77 -25.71 0.70
CA SER A 138 0.40 -27.11 0.46
C SER A 138 -0.75 -27.64 1.32
N LEU A 139 -1.23 -26.89 2.32
CA LEU A 139 -2.36 -27.32 3.16
C LEU A 139 -3.63 -27.46 2.31
N THR A 140 -4.51 -28.36 2.70
CA THR A 140 -5.78 -28.60 1.99
C THR A 140 -6.91 -27.72 2.52
N SER A 141 -6.97 -27.51 3.83
CA SER A 141 -7.93 -26.63 4.50
C SER A 141 -7.53 -25.16 4.37
N ILE A 142 -8.44 -24.36 3.83
CA ILE A 142 -8.27 -22.90 3.69
C ILE A 142 -8.24 -22.24 5.08
N GLU A 143 -9.10 -22.68 6.00
CA GLU A 143 -9.13 -22.17 7.37
C GLU A 143 -7.79 -22.38 8.07
N LYS A 144 -7.17 -23.56 7.92
CA LYS A 144 -5.85 -23.84 8.49
C LYS A 144 -4.74 -23.00 7.84
N LYS A 145 -4.84 -22.70 6.53
CA LYS A 145 -3.90 -21.75 5.89
C LYS A 145 -3.97 -20.41 6.60
N ILE A 146 -5.18 -19.87 6.78
CA ILE A 146 -5.42 -18.55 7.37
C ILE A 146 -4.94 -18.48 8.81
N GLU A 147 -5.29 -19.48 9.63
CA GLU A 147 -4.88 -19.56 11.03
C GLU A 147 -3.36 -19.52 11.20
N ASN A 148 -2.63 -20.12 10.26
CA ASN A 148 -1.16 -20.23 10.32
C ASN A 148 -0.43 -19.14 9.50
N LEU A 149 -1.14 -18.21 8.82
CA LEU A 149 -0.51 -17.08 8.11
C LEU A 149 0.45 -16.25 8.98
N PRO A 150 0.12 -15.91 10.24
CA PRO A 150 1.00 -15.08 11.07
C PRO A 150 2.40 -15.69 11.29
N LEU A 151 2.55 -17.01 11.14
CA LEU A 151 3.83 -17.70 11.29
C LEU A 151 4.83 -17.33 10.19
N LEU A 152 4.38 -16.79 9.06
CA LEU A 152 5.24 -16.37 7.95
C LEU A 152 6.05 -15.11 8.25
N GLN A 153 5.62 -14.30 9.23
CA GLN A 153 6.20 -13.02 9.69
C GLN A 153 6.30 -11.89 8.64
N PHE A 154 6.36 -12.21 7.34
CA PHE A 154 6.50 -11.25 6.25
C PHE A 154 5.17 -11.04 5.51
N PRO A 155 4.66 -9.80 5.41
CA PRO A 155 3.41 -9.49 4.72
C PRO A 155 3.37 -10.01 3.27
N GLU A 156 4.47 -9.91 2.52
CA GLU A 156 4.49 -10.33 1.10
C GLU A 156 4.27 -11.84 0.95
N LYS A 157 4.76 -12.63 1.91
CA LYS A 157 4.55 -14.08 1.94
C LYS A 157 3.10 -14.41 2.32
N MET A 158 2.52 -13.68 3.27
CA MET A 158 1.11 -13.86 3.64
C MET A 158 0.20 -13.56 2.45
N GLU A 159 0.43 -12.45 1.74
CA GLU A 159 -0.30 -12.11 0.53
C GLU A 159 -0.18 -13.18 -0.55
N LYS A 160 1.01 -13.75 -0.75
CA LYS A 160 1.25 -14.81 -1.73
C LYS A 160 0.35 -16.02 -1.46
N VAL A 161 0.28 -16.48 -0.21
CA VAL A 161 -0.60 -17.59 0.19
C VAL A 161 -2.05 -17.24 -0.12
N LEU A 162 -2.49 -16.04 0.26
CA LEU A 162 -3.89 -15.61 0.09
C LEU A 162 -4.31 -15.51 -1.39
N LYS A 163 -3.46 -14.93 -2.24
CA LYS A 163 -3.71 -14.80 -3.70
C LYS A 163 -3.82 -16.14 -4.44
N ASN A 164 -3.27 -17.21 -3.84
CA ASN A 164 -3.34 -18.57 -4.38
C ASN A 164 -4.62 -19.33 -3.96
N ILE A 165 -5.39 -18.80 -3.02
CA ILE A 165 -6.68 -19.40 -2.64
C ILE A 165 -7.71 -19.12 -3.73
N ARG A 166 -8.44 -20.18 -4.16
CA ARG A 166 -9.49 -20.09 -5.17
C ARG A 166 -10.85 -20.31 -4.51
N LEU A 167 -11.69 -19.28 -4.56
CA LEU A 167 -13.06 -19.28 -4.03
C LEU A 167 -14.05 -19.04 -5.18
N ASN A 168 -15.20 -19.70 -5.14
CA ASN A 168 -16.16 -19.67 -6.25
C ASN A 168 -17.33 -18.72 -5.98
N THR A 169 -17.63 -18.45 -4.70
CA THR A 169 -18.79 -17.67 -4.29
C THR A 169 -18.40 -16.43 -3.50
N ASP A 170 -19.30 -15.44 -3.47
CA ASP A 170 -19.12 -14.22 -2.67
C ASP A 170 -19.25 -14.53 -1.16
N GLU A 171 -20.07 -15.52 -0.81
CA GLU A 171 -20.26 -16.01 0.56
C GLU A 171 -18.97 -16.61 1.12
N GLU A 172 -18.28 -17.42 0.33
CA GLU A 172 -16.96 -17.97 0.70
C GLU A 172 -15.93 -16.85 0.90
N ARG A 173 -15.86 -15.88 -0.03
CA ARG A 173 -14.96 -14.73 0.09
C ARG A 173 -15.21 -13.95 1.36
N MET A 174 -16.47 -13.71 1.70
CA MET A 174 -16.86 -13.00 2.91
C MET A 174 -16.49 -13.78 4.17
N LYS A 175 -16.77 -15.10 4.20
CA LYS A 175 -16.41 -15.97 5.31
C LYS A 175 -14.91 -15.97 5.55
N ILE A 176 -14.12 -16.09 4.48
CA ILE A 176 -12.66 -16.10 4.55
C ILE A 176 -12.10 -14.75 4.98
N ALA A 177 -12.60 -13.64 4.42
CA ALA A 177 -12.17 -12.29 4.82
C ALA A 177 -12.33 -12.05 6.33
N LYS A 178 -13.45 -12.49 6.92
CA LYS A 178 -13.72 -12.36 8.37
C LYS A 178 -12.77 -13.16 9.26
N LEU A 179 -12.12 -14.20 8.74
CA LEU A 179 -11.13 -14.99 9.49
C LEU A 179 -9.76 -14.31 9.52
N ILE A 180 -9.51 -13.34 8.63
CA ILE A 180 -8.24 -12.66 8.50
C ILE A 180 -8.24 -11.43 9.41
N LYS A 181 -7.33 -11.41 10.39
CA LYS A 181 -7.25 -10.33 11.39
C LYS A 181 -6.77 -8.98 10.84
N SER A 182 -6.07 -8.98 9.72
CA SER A 182 -5.47 -7.79 9.14
C SER A 182 -6.32 -7.30 7.98
N ASP A 183 -6.82 -6.07 8.07
CA ASP A 183 -7.65 -5.45 7.05
C ASP A 183 -6.98 -5.43 5.68
N SER A 184 -5.71 -5.04 5.61
CA SER A 184 -4.95 -4.98 4.36
C SER A 184 -4.83 -6.33 3.66
N LEU A 185 -4.88 -7.44 4.40
CA LEU A 185 -4.92 -8.80 3.85
C LEU A 185 -6.36 -9.25 3.56
N ALA A 186 -7.32 -8.92 4.42
CA ALA A 186 -8.73 -9.28 4.24
C ALA A 186 -9.32 -8.69 2.95
N ILE A 187 -8.93 -7.46 2.60
CA ILE A 187 -9.40 -6.80 1.38
C ILE A 187 -9.03 -7.52 0.09
N ILE A 188 -8.05 -8.44 0.10
CA ILE A 188 -7.72 -9.28 -1.06
C ILE A 188 -8.97 -10.04 -1.53
N PHE A 189 -9.75 -10.59 -0.59
CA PHE A 189 -10.98 -11.32 -0.91
C PHE A 189 -12.18 -10.40 -1.10
N ILE A 190 -12.28 -9.33 -0.29
CA ILE A 190 -13.42 -8.39 -0.37
C ILE A 190 -13.45 -7.72 -1.75
N LYS A 191 -12.29 -7.33 -2.30
CA LYS A 191 -12.19 -6.71 -3.63
C LYS A 191 -12.66 -7.64 -4.78
N GLU A 192 -12.65 -8.95 -4.58
CA GLU A 192 -13.10 -9.93 -5.58
C GLU A 192 -14.60 -10.27 -5.51
N ILE A 193 -15.30 -9.79 -4.48
CA ILE A 193 -16.76 -9.99 -4.35
C ILE A 193 -17.46 -9.26 -5.50
N LYS A 194 -18.29 -9.99 -6.25
CA LYS A 194 -18.96 -9.44 -7.44
C LYS A 194 -20.09 -8.49 -7.07
N ASP A 195 -20.86 -8.83 -6.04
CA ASP A 195 -21.95 -8.01 -5.53
C ASP A 195 -21.42 -6.76 -4.81
N GLU A 196 -21.70 -5.58 -5.37
CA GLU A 196 -21.27 -4.30 -4.80
C GLU A 196 -21.89 -4.04 -3.42
N GLU A 197 -23.14 -4.46 -3.18
CA GLU A 197 -23.80 -4.24 -1.89
C GLU A 197 -23.11 -5.05 -0.78
N LYS A 198 -22.68 -6.27 -1.10
CA LYS A 198 -21.88 -7.09 -0.16
C LYS A 198 -20.52 -6.45 0.12
N ARG A 199 -19.85 -5.88 -0.90
CA ARG A 199 -18.61 -5.12 -0.69
C ARG A 199 -18.82 -3.91 0.21
N ILE A 200 -19.91 -3.17 -0.01
CA ILE A 200 -20.25 -2.00 0.81
C ILE A 200 -20.56 -2.41 2.25
N ALA A 201 -21.29 -3.51 2.46
CA ALA A 201 -21.58 -4.02 3.79
C ALA A 201 -20.30 -4.44 4.53
N ALA A 202 -19.32 -5.01 3.84
CA ALA A 202 -18.03 -5.40 4.41
C ALA A 202 -17.19 -4.21 4.91
N LEU A 203 -17.45 -2.98 4.45
CA LEU A 203 -16.72 -1.78 4.90
C LEU A 203 -16.90 -1.51 6.41
N GLU A 204 -18.00 -1.97 7.01
CA GLU A 204 -18.26 -1.82 8.44
C GLU A 204 -17.36 -2.72 9.31
N GLU A 205 -16.77 -3.76 8.71
CA GLU A 205 -15.88 -4.72 9.40
C GLU A 205 -14.39 -4.39 9.22
N ILE A 206 -14.08 -3.32 8.49
CA ILE A 206 -12.72 -2.83 8.25
C ILE A 206 -12.51 -1.62 9.16
N ASP A 207 -11.43 -1.60 9.93
CA ASP A 207 -11.06 -0.45 10.78
C ASP A 207 -10.10 0.50 10.05
N ASP A 208 -9.16 -0.05 9.27
CA ASP A 208 -8.18 0.72 8.53
C ASP A 208 -8.82 1.49 7.36
N GLU A 209 -8.81 2.82 7.47
CA GLU A 209 -9.41 3.74 6.50
C GLU A 209 -8.75 3.63 5.12
N GLN A 210 -7.45 3.32 5.07
CA GLN A 210 -6.73 3.14 3.81
C GLN A 210 -7.20 1.86 3.09
N SER A 211 -7.49 0.79 3.82
CA SER A 211 -8.11 -0.44 3.33
C SER A 211 -9.56 -0.24 2.90
N LYS A 212 -10.36 0.54 3.65
CA LYS A 212 -11.72 0.93 3.20
C LYS A 212 -11.69 1.67 1.87
N LYS A 213 -10.84 2.70 1.76
CA LYS A 213 -10.66 3.48 0.52
C LYS A 213 -10.33 2.56 -0.66
N ASP A 214 -9.43 1.62 -0.43
CA ASP A 214 -9.01 0.62 -1.39
C ASP A 214 -10.13 -0.32 -1.87
N VAL A 215 -11.08 -0.68 -1.00
CA VAL A 215 -12.29 -1.42 -1.40
C VAL A 215 -13.24 -0.49 -2.15
N ILE A 216 -13.49 0.71 -1.64
CA ILE A 216 -14.43 1.68 -2.23
C ILE A 216 -14.07 1.96 -3.69
N ILE A 217 -12.80 2.20 -4.02
CA ILE A 217 -12.38 2.50 -5.41
C ILE A 217 -12.67 1.36 -6.40
N THR A 218 -12.94 0.13 -5.93
CA THR A 218 -13.33 -0.99 -6.80
C THR A 218 -14.82 -0.99 -7.17
N LEU A 219 -15.64 -0.17 -6.50
CA LEU A 219 -17.08 -0.07 -6.76
C LEU A 219 -17.37 0.75 -8.03
N SER A 220 -18.61 0.75 -8.52
CA SER A 220 -19.08 1.73 -9.51
C SER A 220 -19.00 3.17 -8.96
N GLU A 221 -18.78 4.18 -9.81
CA GLU A 221 -18.66 5.59 -9.37
C GLU A 221 -19.87 6.06 -8.54
N ARG A 222 -21.06 5.63 -8.96
CA ARG A 222 -22.34 5.84 -8.28
C ARG A 222 -22.36 5.31 -6.85
N LYS A 223 -21.67 4.21 -6.58
CA LYS A 223 -21.55 3.62 -5.23
C LYS A 223 -20.35 4.17 -4.46
N ARG A 224 -19.23 4.49 -5.15
CA ARG A 224 -18.06 5.16 -4.55
C ARG A 224 -18.46 6.43 -3.82
N ILE A 225 -19.19 7.31 -4.51
CA ILE A 225 -19.56 8.62 -3.97
C ILE A 225 -20.46 8.50 -2.74
N ARG A 226 -21.36 7.51 -2.73
CA ARG A 226 -22.23 7.21 -1.59
C ARG A 226 -21.50 6.62 -0.39
N CYS A 227 -20.28 6.12 -0.57
CA CYS A 227 -19.45 5.59 0.51
C CYS A 227 -18.51 6.64 1.11
N LEU A 228 -18.51 7.91 0.64
CA LEU A 228 -17.62 8.95 1.17
C LEU A 228 -17.82 9.19 2.67
N SER A 229 -19.06 9.11 3.16
CA SER A 229 -19.38 9.25 4.58
C SER A 229 -18.87 8.12 5.46
N LYS A 230 -18.48 6.97 4.87
CA LYS A 230 -17.86 5.84 5.58
C LYS A 230 -16.37 6.05 5.83
N ILE A 231 -15.78 7.12 5.27
CA ILE A 231 -14.39 7.51 5.46
C ILE A 231 -14.34 8.76 6.33
N LYS A 232 -13.59 8.71 7.42
CA LYS A 232 -13.37 9.83 8.35
C LYS A 232 -12.27 10.77 7.85
N SER A 233 -11.21 10.22 7.26
CA SER A 233 -10.08 11.02 6.78
C SER A 233 -10.47 11.85 5.56
N GLN A 234 -10.39 13.17 5.71
CA GLN A 234 -10.71 14.12 4.64
C GLN A 234 -9.79 13.93 3.43
N PHE A 235 -8.50 13.68 3.66
CA PHE A 235 -7.54 13.35 2.61
C PHE A 235 -7.97 12.12 1.80
N LEU A 236 -8.44 11.06 2.46
CA LEU A 236 -8.88 9.84 1.77
C LEU A 236 -10.21 10.03 1.02
N GLN A 237 -11.14 10.83 1.56
CA GLN A 237 -12.35 11.23 0.84
C GLN A 237 -12.00 11.95 -0.47
N ASP A 238 -11.07 12.91 -0.41
CA ASP A 238 -10.64 13.68 -1.58
C ASP A 238 -9.97 12.76 -2.62
N ARG A 239 -9.17 11.78 -2.18
CA ARG A 239 -8.60 10.75 -3.08
C ARG A 239 -9.67 9.89 -3.75
N ILE A 240 -10.77 9.56 -3.07
CA ILE A 240 -11.90 8.82 -3.68
C ILE A 240 -12.61 9.71 -4.69
N LEU A 241 -12.87 10.97 -4.35
CA LEU A 241 -13.53 11.94 -5.24
C LEU A 241 -12.79 12.12 -6.57
N LEU A 242 -11.45 12.14 -6.55
CA LEU A 242 -10.62 12.19 -7.77
C LEU A 242 -10.81 10.98 -8.70
N THR A 243 -11.35 9.86 -8.20
CA THR A 243 -11.65 8.67 -9.01
C THR A 243 -13.04 8.70 -9.64
N ILE A 244 -13.85 9.71 -9.35
CA ILE A 244 -15.22 9.88 -9.87
C ILE A 244 -15.19 10.95 -10.97
N ARG A 245 -15.46 10.53 -12.20
CA ARG A 245 -15.39 11.38 -13.39
C ARG A 245 -16.77 11.79 -13.89
N ASP A 246 -17.78 10.98 -13.64
CA ASP A 246 -19.15 11.23 -14.07
C ASP A 246 -19.75 12.41 -13.28
N GLU A 247 -19.94 13.54 -13.95
CA GLU A 247 -20.51 14.75 -13.36
C GLU A 247 -22.01 14.62 -13.04
N ASP A 248 -22.75 13.73 -13.71
CA ASP A 248 -24.16 13.49 -13.42
C ASP A 248 -24.30 12.71 -12.12
N VAL A 249 -23.42 11.72 -11.88
CA VAL A 249 -23.31 11.03 -10.60
C VAL A 249 -22.99 12.00 -9.45
N LYS A 250 -22.07 12.95 -9.68
CA LYS A 250 -21.75 14.00 -8.70
C LYS A 250 -22.94 14.91 -8.41
N THR A 251 -23.63 15.35 -9.47
CA THR A 251 -24.81 16.23 -9.39
C THR A 251 -25.91 15.57 -8.58
N GLU A 252 -26.27 14.32 -8.91
CA GLU A 252 -27.26 13.54 -8.17
C GLU A 252 -26.90 13.43 -6.69
N TYR A 253 -25.64 13.10 -6.38
CA TYR A 253 -25.20 12.96 -5.00
C TYR A 253 -25.30 14.27 -4.19
N VAL A 254 -24.97 15.41 -4.80
CA VAL A 254 -25.09 16.73 -4.13
C VAL A 254 -26.53 17.04 -3.72
N HIS A 255 -27.50 16.64 -4.54
CA HIS A 255 -28.92 16.83 -4.24
C HIS A 255 -29.47 15.78 -3.25
N GLU A 256 -28.94 14.56 -3.25
CA GLU A 256 -29.40 13.47 -2.37
C GLU A 256 -28.83 13.51 -0.95
N THR A 257 -27.56 13.90 -0.78
CA THR A 257 -26.92 13.87 0.53
C THR A 257 -27.42 15.00 1.42
N ASP A 258 -27.46 14.80 2.74
CA ASP A 258 -27.71 15.86 3.72
C ASP A 258 -26.41 16.38 4.36
N ILE A 259 -25.26 15.80 4.00
CA ILE A 259 -23.97 16.13 4.61
C ILE A 259 -23.35 17.30 3.86
N GLU A 260 -23.52 18.51 4.43
CA GLU A 260 -23.09 19.78 3.85
C GLU A 260 -21.60 19.80 3.46
N SER A 261 -20.71 19.30 4.33
CA SER A 261 -19.27 19.24 4.06
C SER A 261 -18.92 18.36 2.85
N LEU A 262 -19.70 17.31 2.57
CA LEU A 262 -19.50 16.46 1.39
C LEU A 262 -20.07 17.11 0.13
N LYS A 263 -21.20 17.84 0.22
CA LYS A 263 -21.70 18.64 -0.92
C LYS A 263 -20.65 19.63 -1.39
N TYR A 264 -20.11 20.41 -0.46
CA TYR A 264 -19.04 21.37 -0.71
C TYR A 264 -17.86 20.75 -1.46
N LYS A 265 -17.32 19.64 -0.93
CA LYS A 265 -16.19 18.92 -1.54
C LYS A 265 -16.50 18.44 -2.96
N VAL A 266 -17.69 17.89 -3.19
CA VAL A 266 -18.09 17.39 -4.50
C VAL A 266 -18.21 18.53 -5.51
N ILE A 267 -18.83 19.66 -5.15
CA ILE A 267 -18.97 20.84 -6.02
C ILE A 267 -17.60 21.38 -6.43
N LEU A 268 -16.62 21.42 -5.53
CA LEU A 268 -15.26 21.86 -5.87
C LEU A 268 -14.59 21.03 -6.97
N THR A 269 -15.02 19.78 -7.18
CA THR A 269 -14.44 18.90 -8.22
C THR A 269 -15.00 19.11 -9.62
N PHE A 270 -16.01 19.97 -9.81
CA PHE A 270 -16.53 20.27 -11.13
C PHE A 270 -15.56 21.17 -11.90
N ASN A 271 -15.47 20.99 -13.21
CA ASN A 271 -14.64 21.85 -14.06
C ASN A 271 -15.42 23.07 -14.59
N SER A 272 -16.74 22.94 -14.73
CA SER A 272 -17.60 23.99 -15.27
C SER A 272 -18.02 24.99 -14.18
N ASP A 273 -17.67 26.26 -14.37
CA ASP A 273 -18.12 27.36 -13.52
C ASP A 273 -19.65 27.47 -13.47
N GLU A 274 -20.31 27.29 -14.62
CA GLU A 274 -21.79 27.32 -14.72
C GLU A 274 -22.43 26.23 -13.85
N LYS A 275 -21.87 25.01 -13.87
CA LYS A 275 -22.37 23.90 -13.02
C LYS A 275 -22.12 24.17 -11.54
N LYS A 276 -20.92 24.68 -11.17
CA LYS A 276 -20.63 25.05 -9.78
C LYS A 276 -21.63 26.08 -9.26
N LEU A 277 -21.89 27.14 -10.04
CA LEU A 277 -22.83 28.19 -9.67
C LEU A 277 -24.26 27.69 -9.55
N LYS A 278 -24.71 26.87 -10.51
CA LYS A 278 -26.05 26.27 -10.43
C LYS A 278 -26.22 25.42 -9.17
N LEU A 279 -25.26 24.56 -8.86
CA LEU A 279 -25.30 23.74 -7.65
C LEU A 279 -25.23 24.58 -6.37
N LEU A 280 -24.49 25.68 -6.39
CA LEU A 280 -24.42 26.62 -5.28
C LEU A 280 -25.79 27.28 -5.01
N GLU A 281 -26.49 27.66 -6.07
CA GLU A 281 -27.86 28.18 -6.02
C GLU A 281 -28.86 27.13 -5.52
N ASP A 282 -28.69 25.86 -5.89
CA ASP A 282 -29.60 24.78 -5.48
C ASP A 282 -29.41 24.36 -4.01
N VAL A 283 -28.17 24.40 -3.48
CA VAL A 283 -27.82 23.84 -2.16
C VAL A 283 -28.01 24.83 -1.02
N HIS A 284 -27.69 26.11 -1.22
CA HIS A 284 -27.68 27.16 -0.18
C HIS A 284 -26.96 26.75 1.13
N PHE A 285 -25.63 26.80 1.13
CA PHE A 285 -24.81 26.51 2.31
C PHE A 285 -25.13 27.45 3.49
N LYS A 286 -25.10 26.89 4.70
CA LYS A 286 -25.25 27.66 5.96
C LYS A 286 -23.95 28.38 6.30
N ASP A 287 -22.84 27.73 6.03
CA ASP A 287 -21.50 28.28 6.21
C ASP A 287 -21.08 29.07 4.96
N GLU A 288 -20.88 30.37 5.12
CA GLU A 288 -20.51 31.28 4.03
C GLU A 288 -19.11 30.95 3.48
N ASP A 289 -18.22 30.34 4.27
CA ASP A 289 -16.86 29.99 3.85
C ASP A 289 -16.88 28.98 2.69
N ASN A 290 -17.80 28.02 2.74
CA ASN A 290 -17.99 27.04 1.67
C ASN A 290 -18.43 27.71 0.37
N THR A 291 -19.35 28.67 0.48
CA THR A 291 -19.85 29.48 -0.65
C THR A 291 -18.70 30.29 -1.24
N ALA A 292 -17.96 31.01 -0.41
CA ALA A 292 -16.85 31.86 -0.83
C ALA A 292 -15.73 31.04 -1.48
N THR A 293 -15.41 29.87 -0.95
CA THR A 293 -14.38 28.98 -1.51
C THR A 293 -14.79 28.41 -2.85
N ILE A 294 -16.06 28.03 -3.03
CA ILE A 294 -16.57 27.57 -4.33
C ILE A 294 -16.46 28.70 -5.36
N ILE A 295 -16.84 29.93 -4.99
CA ILE A 295 -16.69 31.12 -5.85
C ILE A 295 -15.22 31.39 -6.18
N ALA A 296 -14.33 31.32 -5.18
CA ALA A 296 -12.89 31.50 -5.36
C ALA A 296 -12.30 30.45 -6.34
N SER A 297 -12.87 29.24 -6.37
CA SER A 297 -12.47 28.15 -7.26
C SER A 297 -12.97 28.26 -8.70
N LEU A 298 -13.76 29.28 -9.03
CA LEU A 298 -14.21 29.52 -10.42
C LEU A 298 -13.00 29.89 -11.30
N SER A 299 -13.09 29.62 -12.59
CA SER A 299 -12.07 29.99 -13.56
C SER A 299 -12.27 31.41 -14.10
N ASN A 300 -13.51 31.91 -14.11
CA ASN A 300 -13.87 33.21 -14.67
C ASN A 300 -13.99 34.31 -13.61
N ASP A 301 -13.05 35.26 -13.63
CA ASP A 301 -13.01 36.39 -12.70
C ASP A 301 -14.26 37.28 -12.73
N ASN A 302 -14.92 37.46 -13.88
CA ASN A 302 -16.14 38.27 -13.95
C ASN A 302 -17.29 37.60 -13.18
N LEU A 303 -17.37 36.26 -13.20
CA LEU A 303 -18.34 35.53 -12.40
C LEU A 303 -18.04 35.64 -10.90
N LYS A 304 -16.76 35.58 -10.52
CA LYS A 304 -16.31 35.80 -9.13
C LYS A 304 -16.74 37.19 -8.63
N LEU A 305 -16.43 38.22 -9.40
CA LEU A 305 -16.75 39.61 -9.07
C LEU A 305 -18.25 39.83 -8.95
N LYS A 306 -19.05 39.26 -9.85
CA LYS A 306 -20.52 39.35 -9.77
C LYS A 306 -21.06 38.72 -8.49
N LYS A 307 -20.51 37.58 -8.07
CA LYS A 307 -20.93 36.87 -6.85
C LYS A 307 -20.38 37.49 -5.56
N LEU A 308 -19.38 38.35 -5.65
CA LEU A 308 -18.80 39.04 -4.50
C LEU A 308 -19.83 39.91 -3.76
N GLU A 309 -20.80 40.48 -4.47
CA GLU A 309 -21.90 41.27 -3.90
C GLU A 309 -22.84 40.45 -2.99
N GLU A 310 -22.81 39.12 -3.10
CA GLU A 310 -23.65 38.20 -2.32
C GLU A 310 -23.00 37.78 -0.98
N ILE A 311 -21.71 38.11 -0.78
CA ILE A 311 -20.91 37.71 0.39
C ILE A 311 -20.87 38.82 1.43
N LYS A 312 -21.02 38.46 2.70
CA LYS A 312 -21.13 39.42 3.81
C LYS A 312 -19.85 39.54 4.62
N GLU A 313 -19.20 38.42 4.93
CA GLU A 313 -18.02 38.42 5.79
C GLU A 313 -16.78 38.93 5.01
N GLU A 314 -16.09 39.92 5.56
CA GLU A 314 -14.95 40.59 4.90
C GLU A 314 -13.80 39.62 4.60
N GLN A 315 -13.61 38.62 5.47
CA GLN A 315 -12.58 37.59 5.28
C GLN A 315 -12.91 36.69 4.06
N ASN A 316 -14.19 36.37 3.85
CA ASN A 316 -14.67 35.61 2.70
C ASN A 316 -14.64 36.44 1.40
N ILE A 317 -14.95 37.74 1.48
CA ILE A 317 -14.73 38.67 0.37
C ILE A 317 -13.25 38.72 -0.01
N THR A 318 -12.37 38.79 0.99
CA THR A 318 -10.92 38.78 0.80
C THR A 318 -10.46 37.51 0.10
N LEU A 319 -10.92 36.34 0.54
CA LEU A 319 -10.61 35.04 -0.07
C LEU A 319 -10.92 35.04 -1.58
N ILE A 320 -12.09 35.54 -1.97
CA ILE A 320 -12.48 35.61 -3.38
C ILE A 320 -11.56 36.57 -4.15
N LYS A 321 -11.26 37.75 -3.59
CA LYS A 321 -10.37 38.74 -4.20
C LYS A 321 -8.94 38.21 -4.39
N MET A 322 -8.43 37.43 -3.44
CA MET A 322 -7.15 36.74 -3.55
C MET A 322 -7.11 35.80 -4.75
N SER A 323 -8.24 35.16 -5.09
CA SER A 323 -8.31 34.18 -6.18
C SER A 323 -8.41 34.77 -7.59
N LEU A 324 -8.54 36.09 -7.71
CA LEU A 324 -8.62 36.77 -9.02
C LEU A 324 -7.29 36.65 -9.76
N SER A 325 -7.36 36.62 -11.09
CA SER A 325 -6.17 36.51 -11.95
C SER A 325 -5.58 37.88 -12.31
N ASN A 326 -6.36 38.97 -12.18
CA ASN A 326 -5.91 40.33 -12.46
C ASN A 326 -5.04 40.89 -11.31
N ARG A 327 -3.72 40.97 -11.55
CA ARG A 327 -2.75 41.51 -10.57
C ARG A 327 -3.01 42.98 -10.21
N GLU A 328 -3.37 43.83 -11.16
CA GLU A 328 -3.62 45.27 -10.86
C GLU A 328 -4.82 45.41 -9.92
N TYR A 329 -5.87 44.61 -10.13
CA TYR A 329 -7.01 44.58 -9.20
C TYR A 329 -6.56 44.13 -7.79
N GLN A 330 -5.71 43.11 -7.72
CA GLN A 330 -5.14 42.65 -6.43
C GLN A 330 -4.30 43.76 -5.79
N LYS A 331 -3.47 44.47 -6.55
CA LYS A 331 -2.68 45.62 -6.10
C LYS A 331 -3.54 46.71 -5.50
N GLU A 332 -4.61 47.12 -6.17
CA GLU A 332 -5.55 48.12 -5.65
C GLU A 332 -6.21 47.70 -4.32
N ASN A 333 -6.38 46.40 -4.08
CA ASN A 333 -7.07 45.88 -2.88
C ASN A 333 -6.13 45.50 -1.72
N PHE A 334 -4.87 45.18 -2.01
CA PHE A 334 -3.93 44.56 -1.07
C PHE A 334 -2.64 45.35 -0.86
N LEU A 335 -2.27 46.28 -1.73
CA LEU A 335 -1.12 47.16 -1.50
C LEU A 335 -1.53 48.40 -0.71
N ILE A 336 -1.82 48.21 0.57
CA ILE A 336 -2.39 49.28 1.44
C ILE A 336 -1.32 50.25 1.94
N GLN A 337 -0.13 49.75 2.22
CA GLN A 337 1.03 50.56 2.55
C GLN A 337 1.83 50.79 1.27
N GLN A 338 2.27 52.02 1.00
CA GLN A 338 3.26 52.23 -0.06
C GLN A 338 4.59 51.68 0.46
N PRO A 339 5.10 50.55 -0.09
CA PRO A 339 6.36 50.03 0.36
C PRO A 339 7.45 51.06 0.03
N THR A 340 8.32 51.33 0.99
CA THR A 340 9.53 52.10 0.72
C THR A 340 10.51 51.15 0.07
N TYR A 341 10.56 51.16 -1.25
CA TYR A 341 11.57 50.41 -1.98
C TYR A 341 12.91 51.15 -1.88
N SER A 342 13.87 50.51 -1.24
CA SER A 342 15.28 50.84 -1.33
C SER A 342 15.98 49.68 -2.01
N GLU A 343 16.63 49.96 -3.14
CA GLU A 343 17.54 49.01 -3.77
C GLU A 343 18.54 48.53 -2.72
N ILE A 344 18.54 47.21 -2.48
CA ILE A 344 19.44 46.59 -1.50
C ILE A 344 20.81 46.30 -2.11
N GLY A 345 20.93 46.50 -3.43
CA GLY A 345 22.19 46.42 -4.17
C GLY A 345 22.66 44.98 -4.34
N LEU A 346 21.72 44.04 -4.43
CA LEU A 346 22.05 42.66 -4.77
C LEU A 346 22.45 42.57 -6.24
N ASP A 347 23.48 41.77 -6.51
CA ASP A 347 23.90 41.47 -7.88
C ASP A 347 22.73 40.81 -8.64
N GLU A 348 22.52 41.21 -9.91
CA GLU A 348 21.43 40.71 -10.76
C GLU A 348 21.50 39.17 -10.98
N GLU A 349 22.65 38.53 -10.77
CA GLU A 349 22.81 37.07 -10.80
C GLU A 349 22.29 36.35 -9.54
N ILE A 350 22.05 37.07 -8.43
CA ILE A 350 21.52 36.51 -7.19
C ILE A 350 20.01 36.32 -7.35
N THR A 351 19.57 35.07 -7.22
CA THR A 351 18.15 34.74 -7.13
C THR A 351 17.72 34.55 -5.68
N ILE A 352 16.55 35.07 -5.34
CA ILE A 352 15.97 34.96 -3.99
C ILE A 352 14.67 34.16 -4.08
N GLY A 353 14.39 33.34 -3.08
CA GLY A 353 13.06 32.80 -2.83
C GLY A 353 12.64 33.12 -1.40
N MET A 354 11.33 33.15 -1.15
CA MET A 354 10.77 33.35 0.17
C MET A 354 9.64 32.37 0.43
N GLU A 355 9.53 31.88 1.66
CA GLU A 355 8.38 31.13 2.15
C GLU A 355 7.81 31.85 3.37
N ILE A 356 6.50 32.13 3.32
CA ILE A 356 5.77 32.83 4.37
C ILE A 356 4.79 31.84 4.98
N GLU A 357 5.08 31.42 6.21
CA GLU A 357 4.20 30.57 7.00
C GLU A 357 3.24 31.40 7.83
N SER A 358 2.00 30.93 7.96
CA SER A 358 0.99 31.53 8.84
C SER A 358 -0.04 30.50 9.27
N GLU A 359 -0.71 30.78 10.37
CA GLU A 359 -1.78 29.96 10.92
C GLU A 359 -3.10 30.71 10.91
N GLY A 360 -4.20 29.99 10.64
CA GLY A 360 -5.53 30.57 10.72
C GLY A 360 -6.60 29.65 10.15
N TYR A 361 -7.82 29.79 10.67
CA TYR A 361 -8.94 28.93 10.30
C TYR A 361 -9.27 28.91 8.80
N LEU A 362 -9.00 30.03 8.08
CA LEU A 362 -9.21 30.11 6.63
C LEU A 362 -8.10 29.45 5.79
N SER A 363 -6.99 29.02 6.37
CA SER A 363 -5.89 28.33 5.67
C SER A 363 -6.37 27.11 4.87
N LYS A 364 -7.29 26.32 5.43
CA LYS A 364 -7.88 25.13 4.78
C LYS A 364 -8.70 25.46 3.51
N TYR A 365 -9.16 26.71 3.38
CA TYR A 365 -9.90 27.18 2.23
C TYR A 365 -8.97 27.83 1.19
N ILE A 366 -7.97 28.59 1.63
CA ILE A 366 -7.06 29.29 0.71
C ILE A 366 -6.18 28.29 -0.06
N GLU A 367 -5.86 27.13 0.53
CA GLU A 367 -5.15 26.04 -0.16
C GLU A 367 -5.88 25.53 -1.41
N LYS A 368 -7.17 25.84 -1.59
CA LYS A 368 -7.94 25.50 -2.81
C LYS A 368 -7.68 26.46 -3.97
N ILE A 369 -7.17 27.66 -3.71
CA ILE A 369 -6.78 28.65 -4.72
C ILE A 369 -5.50 28.23 -5.45
N LYS A 370 -4.61 27.49 -4.75
CA LYS A 370 -3.32 26.96 -5.21
C LYS A 370 -2.25 27.99 -5.57
N LYS A 371 -2.61 29.07 -6.27
CA LYS A 371 -1.66 30.09 -6.73
C LYS A 371 -2.29 31.48 -6.82
N ILE A 372 -1.61 32.49 -6.30
CA ILE A 372 -2.01 33.91 -6.29
C ILE A 372 -0.96 34.79 -6.98
N LEU A 373 -1.32 36.06 -7.24
CA LEU A 373 -0.44 37.06 -7.88
C LEU A 373 0.24 36.55 -9.15
N LYS A 374 -0.55 35.98 -10.06
CA LYS A 374 -0.03 35.41 -11.31
C LYS A 374 0.48 36.53 -12.23
N ARG A 375 1.65 36.33 -12.82
CA ARG A 375 2.24 37.18 -13.86
C ARG A 375 2.37 36.39 -15.17
N ASP A 376 1.95 36.99 -16.27
CA ASP A 376 2.02 36.39 -17.61
C ASP A 376 3.43 36.57 -18.18
N GLU A 377 4.34 35.67 -17.84
CA GLU A 377 5.67 35.58 -18.46
C GLU A 377 5.80 34.25 -19.22
N SER A 378 6.27 34.33 -20.48
CA SER A 378 6.53 33.23 -21.42
C SER A 378 6.25 31.79 -20.95
N LYS A 379 5.07 31.26 -21.30
CA LYS A 379 4.65 29.85 -21.28
C LYS A 379 4.42 29.16 -19.92
N GLU A 380 4.76 29.76 -18.79
CA GLU A 380 4.36 29.28 -17.45
C GLU A 380 3.92 30.45 -16.57
N ALA A 381 2.75 30.34 -15.94
CA ALA A 381 2.27 31.39 -15.04
C ALA A 381 3.14 31.43 -13.77
N ARG A 382 4.03 32.43 -13.70
CA ARG A 382 4.80 32.79 -12.50
C ARG A 382 3.82 33.33 -11.45
N GLY A 383 3.98 32.96 -10.19
CA GLY A 383 3.09 33.40 -9.10
C GLY A 383 3.41 32.68 -7.79
N TRP A 384 2.75 33.10 -6.71
CA TRP A 384 3.00 32.56 -5.38
C TRP A 384 2.18 31.30 -5.14
N ASP A 385 2.86 30.19 -4.87
CA ASP A 385 2.26 28.88 -4.62
C ASP A 385 1.80 28.77 -3.16
N ILE A 386 0.60 28.24 -2.95
CA ILE A 386 -0.01 28.04 -1.63
C ILE A 386 0.00 26.55 -1.29
N LYS A 387 0.59 26.18 -0.16
CA LYS A 387 0.68 24.79 0.31
C LYS A 387 0.20 24.66 1.75
N PRO A 388 -0.46 23.55 2.13
CA PRO A 388 -0.69 23.25 3.53
C PRO A 388 0.62 22.94 4.24
N ASP A 389 0.75 23.36 5.49
CA ASP A 389 1.88 23.00 6.35
C ASP A 389 1.39 22.14 7.53
N ALA A 390 1.94 20.94 7.66
CA ALA A 390 1.55 19.98 8.70
C ALA A 390 2.31 20.19 10.04
N SER A 391 3.34 21.02 10.06
CA SER A 391 4.06 21.42 11.27
C SER A 391 3.34 22.52 12.06
N LEU A 392 2.38 23.18 11.40
CA LEU A 392 1.57 24.28 11.92
C LEU A 392 0.13 23.84 12.26
N GLU A 393 -0.52 24.57 13.15
CA GLU A 393 -1.95 24.41 13.48
C GLU A 393 -2.82 25.22 12.51
N GLU A 394 -3.62 24.53 11.69
CA GLU A 394 -4.38 25.18 10.60
C GLU A 394 -3.46 26.07 9.73
N GLY A 395 -2.27 25.56 9.43
CA GLY A 395 -1.23 26.34 8.80
C GLY A 395 -1.19 26.26 7.28
N VAL A 396 -0.62 27.31 6.71
CA VAL A 396 -0.38 27.46 5.28
C VAL A 396 0.99 28.11 5.05
N GLU A 397 1.70 27.59 4.07
CA GLU A 397 2.96 28.11 3.55
C GLU A 397 2.68 28.74 2.17
N ILE A 398 3.00 30.02 2.01
CA ILE A 398 2.97 30.70 0.72
C ILE A 398 4.41 30.87 0.22
N THR A 399 4.73 30.20 -0.87
CA THR A 399 6.07 30.19 -1.48
C THR A 399 6.14 31.09 -2.70
N SER A 400 7.17 31.93 -2.73
CA SER A 400 7.37 32.90 -3.79
C SER A 400 7.83 32.24 -5.09
N PRO A 401 7.59 32.87 -6.25
CA PRO A 401 8.43 32.61 -7.42
C PRO A 401 9.87 33.06 -7.12
N ILE A 402 10.80 32.83 -8.05
CA ILE A 402 12.12 33.49 -7.97
C ILE A 402 11.88 35.00 -7.89
N LEU A 403 12.47 35.67 -6.92
CA LEU A 403 12.40 37.10 -6.68
C LEU A 403 13.73 37.74 -7.08
N THR A 404 13.65 39.02 -7.48
CA THR A 404 14.77 39.88 -7.86
C THR A 404 14.62 41.23 -7.16
N ASP A 405 15.70 42.03 -7.09
CA ASP A 405 15.69 43.36 -6.48
C ASP A 405 14.91 44.35 -7.38
N ASN A 406 13.59 44.26 -7.39
CA ASN A 406 12.71 45.16 -8.13
C ASN A 406 11.44 45.50 -7.33
N GLN A 407 10.81 46.61 -7.70
CA GLN A 407 9.64 47.12 -7.01
C GLN A 407 8.43 46.16 -7.05
N GLU A 408 8.17 45.47 -8.15
CA GLU A 408 7.01 44.57 -8.26
C GLU A 408 7.11 43.37 -7.31
N ASP A 409 8.31 42.79 -7.18
CA ASP A 409 8.56 41.66 -6.27
C ASP A 409 8.39 42.07 -4.82
N ILE A 410 8.81 43.29 -4.47
CA ILE A 410 8.57 43.87 -3.15
C ILE A 410 7.08 44.13 -2.92
N GLU A 411 6.38 44.74 -3.88
CA GLU A 411 4.93 44.93 -3.80
C GLU A 411 4.18 43.60 -3.58
N ASP A 412 4.60 42.53 -4.27
CA ASP A 412 4.01 41.20 -4.11
C ASP A 412 4.15 40.66 -2.69
N ILE A 413 5.33 40.79 -2.06
CA ILE A 413 5.53 40.38 -0.65
C ILE A 413 4.53 41.09 0.26
N TYR A 414 4.41 42.42 0.13
CA TYR A 414 3.47 43.21 0.93
C TYR A 414 2.01 42.81 0.68
N MET A 415 1.65 42.55 -0.58
CA MET A 415 0.32 42.07 -0.93
C MET A 415 0.03 40.71 -0.30
N VAL A 416 0.95 39.74 -0.37
CA VAL A 416 0.77 38.41 0.25
C VAL A 416 0.57 38.55 1.76
N CYS A 417 1.42 39.32 2.44
CA CYS A 417 1.28 39.57 3.89
C CYS A 417 -0.07 40.22 4.22
N THR A 418 -0.50 41.20 3.42
CA THR A 418 -1.80 41.87 3.61
C THR A 418 -2.98 40.93 3.35
N MET A 419 -2.88 40.07 2.34
CA MET A 419 -3.88 39.05 2.04
C MET A 419 -4.05 38.09 3.22
N LEU A 420 -2.95 37.52 3.73
CA LEU A 420 -2.93 36.64 4.91
C LEU A 420 -3.52 37.34 6.14
N GLN A 421 -3.11 38.57 6.42
CA GLN A 421 -3.66 39.34 7.53
C GLN A 421 -5.17 39.56 7.40
N LYS A 422 -5.66 39.90 6.20
CA LYS A 422 -7.09 40.18 5.95
C LYS A 422 -7.99 38.95 6.03
N ILE A 423 -7.46 37.75 5.76
CA ILE A 423 -8.18 36.49 6.03
C ILE A 423 -8.09 36.07 7.50
N GLY A 424 -7.43 36.86 8.36
CA GLY A 424 -7.30 36.58 9.79
C GLY A 424 -6.21 35.57 10.14
N ASN A 425 -5.26 35.32 9.24
CA ASN A 425 -4.09 34.53 9.57
C ASN A 425 -3.10 35.36 10.39
N GLU A 426 -2.39 34.70 11.30
CA GLU A 426 -1.38 35.28 12.17
C GLU A 426 -0.08 34.45 12.10
N THR A 427 1.02 35.05 12.54
CA THR A 427 2.30 34.37 12.73
C THR A 427 2.56 34.19 14.22
N ASN A 428 3.06 33.04 14.63
CA ASN A 428 3.48 32.76 16.02
C ASN A 428 4.83 32.03 16.05
N GLU A 429 5.24 31.56 17.22
CA GLU A 429 6.52 30.88 17.43
C GLU A 429 6.72 29.59 16.60
N ARG A 430 5.66 29.05 16.00
CA ARG A 430 5.74 27.90 15.10
C ARG A 430 6.01 28.30 13.65
N CYS A 431 5.69 29.54 13.26
CA CYS A 431 5.82 30.01 11.89
C CYS A 431 7.28 30.35 11.56
N GLY A 432 7.81 29.70 10.53
CA GLY A 432 9.08 30.01 9.91
C GLY A 432 9.00 31.16 8.90
N GLY A 433 10.07 31.95 8.83
CA GLY A 433 10.32 32.87 7.71
C GLY A 433 11.54 32.38 6.94
N HIS A 434 11.33 31.71 5.80
CA HIS A 434 12.43 31.15 5.03
C HIS A 434 12.85 32.11 3.91
N ILE A 435 14.14 32.41 3.84
CA ILE A 435 14.76 33.14 2.72
C ILE A 435 15.74 32.18 2.04
N HIS A 436 15.50 31.94 0.75
CA HIS A 436 16.31 31.08 -0.09
C HIS A 436 17.24 31.93 -0.95
N ILE A 437 18.51 31.55 -1.02
CA ILE A 437 19.51 32.18 -1.89
C ILE A 437 19.94 31.16 -2.95
N GLY A 438 19.89 31.56 -4.21
CA GLY A 438 20.29 30.73 -5.33
C GLY A 438 21.71 30.20 -5.21
N SER A 439 21.86 28.87 -5.23
CA SER A 439 23.18 28.21 -5.10
C SER A 439 24.09 28.48 -6.31
N ASN A 440 23.53 28.94 -7.44
CA ASN A 440 24.28 29.38 -8.61
C ASN A 440 25.29 30.49 -8.29
N TYR A 441 25.04 31.26 -7.23
CA TYR A 441 25.93 32.32 -6.78
C TYR A 441 27.07 31.83 -5.86
N LEU A 442 26.93 30.65 -5.23
CA LEU A 442 27.93 30.04 -4.34
C LEU A 442 28.91 29.16 -5.14
N LYS A 443 29.81 29.80 -5.89
CA LYS A 443 30.72 29.12 -6.85
C LYS A 443 32.01 28.55 -6.22
N SER A 444 32.24 28.73 -4.91
CA SER A 444 33.45 28.24 -4.22
C SER A 444 33.21 27.84 -2.77
N LYS A 445 34.13 27.05 -2.18
CA LYS A 445 34.10 26.68 -0.75
C LYS A 445 34.08 27.90 0.15
N GLU A 446 34.85 28.93 -0.19
CA GLU A 446 34.95 30.18 0.54
C GLU A 446 33.61 30.94 0.53
N ALA A 447 32.86 30.91 -0.59
CA ALA A 447 31.53 31.51 -0.65
C ALA A 447 30.54 30.84 0.33
N PHE A 448 30.60 29.51 0.46
CA PHE A 448 29.81 28.79 1.47
C PHE A 448 30.23 29.13 2.90
N ILE A 449 31.53 29.22 3.17
CA ILE A 449 32.05 29.62 4.49
C ILE A 449 31.55 31.01 4.86
N ASN A 450 31.65 31.98 3.94
CA ASN A 450 31.19 33.34 4.17
C ASN A 450 29.68 33.40 4.45
N LEU A 451 28.87 32.61 3.72
CA LEU A 451 27.43 32.54 3.99
C LEU A 451 27.14 31.98 5.39
N PHE A 452 27.82 30.92 5.81
CA PHE A 452 27.66 30.36 7.16
C PHE A 452 28.13 31.33 8.25
N GLU A 453 29.21 32.07 8.00
CA GLU A 453 29.68 33.10 8.94
C GLU A 453 28.66 34.25 9.03
N ILE A 454 28.12 34.75 7.91
CA ILE A 454 27.08 35.79 7.93
C ILE A 454 25.85 35.30 8.69
N TRP A 455 25.36 34.09 8.36
CA TRP A 455 24.19 33.52 9.02
C TRP A 455 24.42 33.32 10.51
N GLY A 456 25.49 32.62 10.91
CA GLY A 456 25.77 32.33 12.31
C GLY A 456 26.04 33.58 13.16
N ASN A 457 26.65 34.62 12.58
CA ASN A 457 26.83 35.91 13.28
C ASN A 457 25.56 36.77 13.32
N SER A 458 24.60 36.53 12.42
CA SER A 458 23.34 37.29 12.34
C SER A 458 22.18 36.59 13.05
N GLU A 459 22.29 35.30 13.35
CA GLU A 459 21.24 34.49 14.00
C GLU A 459 20.78 35.12 15.33
N GLU A 460 21.71 35.52 16.20
CA GLU A 460 21.39 36.19 17.47
C GLU A 460 20.67 37.53 17.31
N ILE A 461 20.80 38.18 16.15
CA ILE A 461 20.13 39.45 15.83
C ILE A 461 18.73 39.15 15.27
N ILE A 462 18.62 38.17 14.39
CA ILE A 462 17.37 37.76 13.74
C ILE A 462 16.39 37.17 14.77
N CYS A 463 16.87 36.37 15.71
CA CYS A 463 16.04 35.73 16.76
C CYS A 463 15.75 36.62 17.99
N LYS A 464 16.14 37.91 17.98
CA LYS A 464 15.84 38.86 19.06
C LYS A 464 14.53 39.62 18.89
N ILE A 465 13.91 39.52 17.72
CA ILE A 465 12.60 40.07 17.36
C ILE A 465 11.56 39.01 17.70
#